data_AF-A0A1I0D3R2-F1
#
_entry.id   AF-A0A1I0D3R2-F1
#
_cell.length_a   1.000
_cell.length_b   1.000
_cell.length_c   1.000
_cell.angle_alpha   90.00
_cell.angle_beta   90.00
_cell.angle_gamma   90.00
#
_symmetry.space_group_name_H-M   'P 1'
#
loop_
_entity.id
_entity.type
_entity.pdbx_description
1 polymer ?
#
loop_
_entity_poly.entity_id
_entity_poly.type
_entity_poly.pdbx_seq_one_letter_code
_entity_poly.pdbx_strand_id
1 'polypeptide(L)'
;MTKTILTLVMLLPAVCFLQAQHSYKHQLPTVSSEKLIKAPACVNEKPDLPSPVVSDGSREFILFKTAANKYTCMDVTVENGEPFDYKQGLSGKGNQLKADGEDFPHFAETGIHTTEELANAKTITGLSVAKITVDARPWGSSGVGFVADDETIMSVIWADNQTVEKLGLTHPDMARPLFHFWNAMHYQEQYNAEQEPDSCLQLASFFYNGKELEFKVQGSRGWQESIFNDEILGTGHLEIWRELTDEEQEFLNEKYKYLSAEQMKQLKKELSYLHTGEMVLFYINRYGFYEGHNEYRVDPVTVASLFGLKSINELHQSANGDLYGYFIAHFTENPE
;
A
#
# COMPACT_ATOMS: atom_id res chain seq x y z
N MET A 1 -23.55 55.84 0.16
CA MET A 1 -22.46 55.03 -0.40
C MET A 1 -22.62 53.61 0.13
N THR A 2 -23.28 52.76 -0.63
CA THR A 2 -23.71 51.42 -0.23
C THR A 2 -22.71 50.42 -0.77
N LYS A 3 -21.98 49.71 0.10
CA LYS A 3 -21.03 48.66 -0.30
C LYS A 3 -21.80 47.38 -0.56
N THR A 4 -21.93 47.00 -1.83
CA THR A 4 -22.43 45.69 -2.25
C THR A 4 -21.32 44.66 -2.01
N ILE A 5 -21.53 43.77 -1.05
CA ILE A 5 -20.67 42.61 -0.82
C ILE A 5 -21.10 41.54 -1.83
N LEU A 6 -20.22 41.25 -2.79
CA LEU A 6 -20.41 40.19 -3.77
C LEU A 6 -19.99 38.85 -3.11
N THR A 7 -20.95 38.06 -2.66
CA THR A 7 -20.70 36.71 -2.16
C THR A 7 -20.45 35.79 -3.36
N LEU A 8 -19.18 35.54 -3.69
CA LEU A 8 -18.79 34.54 -4.67
C LEU A 8 -19.00 33.15 -4.03
N VAL A 9 -20.09 32.48 -4.41
CA VAL A 9 -20.33 31.09 -4.04
C VAL A 9 -19.33 30.22 -4.81
N MET A 10 -18.26 29.75 -4.14
CA MET A 10 -17.40 28.70 -4.67
C MET A 10 -18.17 27.38 -4.72
N LEU A 11 -18.80 27.11 -5.86
CA LEU A 11 -19.36 25.82 -6.23
C LEU A 11 -18.33 25.05 -7.05
N LEU A 12 -17.35 24.39 -6.41
CA LEU A 12 -16.51 23.35 -7.05
C LEU A 12 -15.65 22.63 -5.99
N PRO A 13 -16.13 21.46 -5.49
CA PRO A 13 -15.22 20.31 -5.41
C PRO A 13 -15.86 18.95 -5.78
N ALA A 14 -17.08 18.92 -6.35
CA ALA A 14 -17.77 17.64 -6.61
C ALA A 14 -17.22 16.83 -7.80
N VAL A 15 -16.47 17.44 -8.73
CA VAL A 15 -16.03 16.75 -9.96
C VAL A 15 -14.75 15.92 -9.75
N CYS A 16 -13.84 16.34 -8.86
CA CYS A 16 -12.58 15.64 -8.66
C CYS A 16 -12.72 14.28 -7.95
N PHE A 17 -13.75 14.10 -7.10
CA PHE A 17 -13.97 12.84 -6.39
C PHE A 17 -14.41 11.68 -7.30
N LEU A 18 -15.03 11.98 -8.45
CA LEU A 18 -15.52 10.93 -9.36
C LEU A 18 -14.40 10.29 -10.19
N GLN A 19 -13.33 11.02 -10.51
CA GLN A 19 -12.24 10.47 -11.33
C GLN A 19 -11.38 9.45 -10.58
N ALA A 20 -11.10 9.65 -9.29
CA ALA A 20 -10.24 8.76 -8.53
C ALA A 20 -10.89 7.39 -8.22
N GLN A 21 -12.22 7.30 -8.22
CA GLN A 21 -12.89 6.00 -7.98
C GLN A 21 -12.80 5.03 -9.16
N HIS A 22 -12.50 5.51 -10.37
CA HIS A 22 -12.46 4.66 -11.57
C HIS A 22 -11.27 3.70 -11.62
N SER A 23 -10.20 3.97 -10.86
CA SER A 23 -8.98 3.14 -10.88
C SER A 23 -9.03 1.95 -9.92
N TYR A 24 -9.98 1.91 -8.98
CA TYR A 24 -10.17 0.77 -8.07
C TYR A 24 -11.13 -0.26 -8.68
N LYS A 25 -10.66 -1.49 -8.93
CA LYS A 25 -11.57 -2.60 -9.28
C LYS A 25 -12.20 -3.22 -8.03
N HIS A 26 -11.50 -3.18 -6.89
CA HIS A 26 -11.99 -3.75 -5.66
C HIS A 26 -12.93 -2.78 -4.92
N GLN A 27 -14.23 -3.12 -4.92
CA GLN A 27 -15.26 -2.34 -4.24
C GLN A 27 -15.39 -2.75 -2.78
N LEU A 28 -15.42 -1.77 -1.88
CA LEU A 28 -15.58 -2.02 -0.45
C LEU A 28 -17.07 -2.07 -0.08
N PRO A 29 -17.44 -2.88 0.93
CA PRO A 29 -18.82 -2.92 1.42
C PRO A 29 -19.24 -1.58 2.02
N THR A 30 -20.49 -1.19 1.82
CA THR A 30 -21.06 0.05 2.37
C THR A 30 -21.73 -0.20 3.73
N VAL A 31 -21.57 0.72 4.68
CA VAL A 31 -22.24 0.70 5.98
C VAL A 31 -22.78 2.07 6.35
N SER A 32 -23.86 2.13 7.15
CA SER A 32 -24.32 3.39 7.75
C SER A 32 -23.27 3.93 8.73
N SER A 33 -23.01 5.24 8.68
CA SER A 33 -22.07 5.89 9.61
C SER A 33 -22.43 5.71 11.09
N GLU A 34 -23.70 5.46 11.40
CA GLU A 34 -24.20 5.27 12.78
C GLU A 34 -23.78 3.93 13.38
N LYS A 35 -23.42 2.95 12.56
CA LYS A 35 -22.93 1.64 13.01
C LYS A 35 -21.43 1.65 13.37
N LEU A 36 -20.71 2.71 13.02
CA LEU A 36 -19.27 2.81 13.22
C LEU A 36 -18.95 3.29 14.64
N ILE A 37 -18.11 2.53 15.35
CA ILE A 37 -17.57 2.94 16.65
C ILE A 37 -16.33 3.78 16.39
N LYS A 38 -16.50 5.07 16.07
CA LYS A 38 -15.40 5.93 15.61
C LYS A 38 -14.44 6.28 16.75
N ALA A 39 -13.13 6.23 16.47
CA ALA A 39 -12.10 6.75 17.37
C ALA A 39 -12.42 8.18 17.84
N PRO A 40 -12.20 8.53 19.12
CA PRO A 40 -11.52 7.73 20.16
C PRO A 40 -12.43 6.77 20.93
N ALA A 41 -13.70 6.61 20.56
CA ALA A 41 -14.60 5.68 21.23
C ALA A 41 -14.20 4.22 20.97
N CYS A 42 -14.46 3.35 21.94
CA CYS A 42 -14.15 1.93 21.85
C CYS A 42 -15.22 1.06 22.52
N VAL A 43 -15.32 -0.19 22.09
CA VAL A 43 -16.18 -1.23 22.68
C VAL A 43 -15.36 -2.45 23.09
N ASN A 44 -15.89 -3.24 24.03
CA ASN A 44 -15.18 -4.44 24.52
C ASN A 44 -15.35 -5.66 23.62
N GLU A 45 -16.44 -5.74 22.86
CA GLU A 45 -16.74 -6.86 21.97
C GLU A 45 -16.45 -6.47 20.53
N LYS A 46 -15.89 -7.40 19.75
CA LYS A 46 -15.65 -7.17 18.33
C LYS A 46 -16.99 -6.95 17.62
N PRO A 47 -17.22 -5.79 16.97
CA PRO A 47 -18.44 -5.59 16.20
C PRO A 47 -18.46 -6.54 15.00
N ASP A 48 -19.66 -7.04 14.66
CA ASP A 48 -19.93 -7.75 13.42
C ASP A 48 -19.97 -6.75 12.24
N LEU A 49 -18.77 -6.30 11.86
CA LEU A 49 -18.55 -5.30 10.83
C LEU A 49 -17.55 -5.87 9.82
N PRO A 50 -17.89 -5.95 8.52
CA PRO A 50 -16.87 -6.20 7.51
C PRO A 50 -15.85 -5.05 7.56
N SER A 51 -14.57 -5.35 7.37
CA SER A 51 -13.52 -4.34 7.40
C SER A 51 -12.56 -4.60 6.25
N PRO A 52 -12.20 -3.61 5.43
CA PRO A 52 -12.64 -2.21 5.49
C PRO A 52 -14.09 -2.00 5.00
N VAL A 53 -14.65 -0.82 5.27
CA VAL A 53 -15.99 -0.39 4.82
C VAL A 53 -15.98 1.05 4.30
N VAL A 54 -16.95 1.38 3.45
CA VAL A 54 -17.26 2.77 3.04
C VAL A 54 -18.53 3.22 3.75
N SER A 55 -18.51 4.41 4.35
CA SER A 55 -19.70 4.99 4.95
C SER A 55 -20.63 5.64 3.91
N ASP A 56 -21.85 5.97 4.32
CA ASP A 56 -22.80 6.81 3.57
C ASP A 56 -22.24 8.18 3.12
N GLY A 57 -21.18 8.68 3.77
CA GLY A 57 -20.45 9.90 3.40
C GLY A 57 -19.23 9.66 2.51
N SER A 58 -19.10 8.48 1.89
CA SER A 58 -17.93 8.10 1.07
C SER A 58 -16.59 8.15 1.81
N ARG A 59 -16.60 7.90 3.13
CA ARG A 59 -15.39 7.80 3.95
C ARG A 59 -15.05 6.34 4.19
N GLU A 60 -13.77 6.00 4.17
CA GLU A 60 -13.30 4.62 4.33
C GLU A 60 -12.88 4.39 5.77
N PHE A 61 -13.32 3.28 6.36
CA PHE A 61 -13.01 2.92 7.74
C PHE A 61 -12.44 1.51 7.85
N ILE A 62 -11.47 1.34 8.74
CA ILE A 62 -10.96 0.04 9.18
C ILE A 62 -11.27 -0.15 10.67
N LEU A 63 -11.63 -1.39 11.01
CA LEU A 63 -11.74 -1.86 12.39
C LEU A 63 -10.36 -2.19 12.95
N PHE A 64 -10.02 -1.56 14.07
CA PHE A 64 -8.82 -1.81 14.85
C PHE A 64 -9.13 -2.48 16.17
N LYS A 65 -8.18 -3.26 16.66
CA LYS A 65 -8.10 -3.78 18.01
C LYS A 65 -7.00 -3.05 18.76
N THR A 66 -7.28 -2.63 19.98
CA THR A 66 -6.36 -1.86 20.82
C THR A 66 -5.56 -2.79 21.72
N ALA A 67 -4.46 -2.30 22.29
CA ALA A 67 -3.63 -3.02 23.26
C ALA A 67 -4.42 -3.38 24.54
N ALA A 68 -5.50 -2.66 24.83
CA ALA A 68 -6.45 -2.97 25.89
C ALA A 68 -7.52 -4.00 25.48
N ASN A 69 -7.35 -4.67 24.34
CA ASN A 69 -8.28 -5.64 23.76
C ASN A 69 -9.70 -5.08 23.54
N LYS A 70 -9.79 -3.80 23.17
CA LYS A 70 -11.03 -3.12 22.77
C LYS A 70 -11.02 -2.88 21.26
N TYR A 71 -12.16 -2.46 20.70
CA TYR A 71 -12.34 -2.28 19.27
C TYR A 71 -12.81 -0.87 18.93
N THR A 72 -12.28 -0.30 17.84
CA THR A 72 -12.62 1.02 17.33
C THR A 72 -12.49 1.08 15.80
N CYS A 73 -13.16 2.01 15.16
CA CYS A 73 -13.10 2.28 13.72
C CYS A 73 -12.34 3.60 13.48
N MET A 74 -11.39 3.60 12.56
CA MET A 74 -10.62 4.79 12.20
C MET A 74 -10.94 5.21 10.76
N ASP A 75 -11.04 6.51 10.51
CA ASP A 75 -11.15 7.05 9.15
C ASP A 75 -9.78 6.93 8.48
N VAL A 76 -9.71 6.09 7.46
CA VAL A 76 -8.48 5.75 6.74
C VAL A 76 -8.56 6.14 5.27
N THR A 77 -9.52 6.99 4.92
CA THR A 77 -9.82 7.40 3.53
C THR A 77 -8.55 7.79 2.78
N VAL A 78 -8.34 7.14 1.63
CA VAL A 78 -7.26 7.49 0.70
C VAL A 78 -7.62 8.79 0.01
N GLU A 79 -6.86 9.84 0.29
CA GLU A 79 -7.12 11.17 -0.21
C GLU A 79 -5.84 12.01 -0.23
N ASN A 80 -5.80 13.02 -1.09
CA ASN A 80 -4.76 14.02 -0.99
C ASN A 80 -4.99 14.85 0.28
N GLY A 81 -3.91 15.16 1.00
CA GLY A 81 -3.97 16.02 2.17
C GLY A 81 -2.81 17.00 2.19
N GLU A 82 -2.52 17.50 3.39
CA GLU A 82 -1.38 18.40 3.60
C GLU A 82 -0.06 17.75 3.12
N PRO A 83 0.92 18.57 2.68
CA PRO A 83 2.18 18.07 2.18
C PRO A 83 2.88 17.15 3.17
N PHE A 84 3.60 16.22 2.58
CA PHE A 84 4.46 15.26 3.25
C PHE A 84 5.90 15.71 3.03
N ASP A 85 6.45 16.49 3.96
CA ASP A 85 7.80 17.06 3.85
C ASP A 85 8.48 17.11 5.23
N TYR A 86 9.22 16.05 5.53
CA TYR A 86 9.96 15.92 6.78
C TYR A 86 11.06 16.95 6.96
N LYS A 87 11.60 17.54 5.89
CA LYS A 87 12.60 18.62 6.01
C LYS A 87 11.98 19.89 6.57
N GLN A 88 10.68 20.08 6.35
CA GLN A 88 9.89 21.20 6.87
C GLN A 88 9.08 20.82 8.12
N GLY A 89 9.18 19.58 8.60
CA GLY A 89 8.39 19.08 9.73
C GLY A 89 6.90 18.89 9.40
N LEU A 90 6.56 18.73 8.12
CA LEU A 90 5.21 18.45 7.65
C LEU A 90 5.00 16.95 7.53
N SER A 91 4.00 16.41 8.20
CA SER A 91 3.70 14.98 8.25
C SER A 91 2.36 14.61 7.62
N GLY A 92 1.78 15.45 6.75
CA GLY A 92 0.44 15.23 6.21
C GLY A 92 0.31 13.98 5.33
N LYS A 93 -0.90 13.76 4.77
CA LYS A 93 -1.18 12.59 3.90
C LYS A 93 -0.42 12.60 2.58
N GLY A 94 0.08 13.76 2.13
CA GLY A 94 0.68 13.93 0.82
C GLY A 94 -0.33 13.72 -0.31
N ASN A 95 0.19 13.46 -1.52
CA ASN A 95 -0.63 13.22 -2.71
C ASN A 95 -0.88 11.72 -2.94
N GLN A 96 -1.78 11.12 -2.14
CA GLN A 96 -2.08 9.68 -2.17
C GLN A 96 -2.80 9.24 -3.45
N LEU A 97 -3.52 10.14 -4.11
CA LEU A 97 -4.28 9.86 -5.33
C LEU A 97 -3.49 10.17 -6.61
N LYS A 98 -2.24 10.65 -6.49
CA LYS A 98 -1.42 11.01 -7.66
C LYS A 98 -0.95 9.74 -8.36
N ALA A 99 -1.24 9.67 -9.65
CA ALA A 99 -0.58 8.78 -10.62
C ALA A 99 0.26 9.65 -11.57
N ASP A 100 1.38 9.15 -12.06
CA ASP A 100 2.21 9.87 -13.01
C ASP A 100 1.63 9.79 -14.43
N GLY A 101 0.60 10.60 -14.69
CA GLY A 101 -0.05 10.65 -15.99
C GLY A 101 0.75 11.39 -17.07
N GLU A 102 1.86 12.05 -16.72
CA GLU A 102 2.73 12.69 -17.71
C GLU A 102 3.63 11.66 -18.39
N ASP A 103 4.27 10.78 -17.62
CA ASP A 103 5.09 9.69 -18.18
C ASP A 103 4.25 8.43 -18.48
N PHE A 104 3.15 8.18 -17.75
CA PHE A 104 2.32 6.97 -17.87
C PHE A 104 0.80 7.26 -17.96
N PRO A 105 0.32 7.84 -19.07
CA PRO A 105 -1.09 8.21 -19.22
C PRO A 105 -2.07 7.03 -19.13
N HIS A 106 -1.72 5.85 -19.66
CA HIS A 106 -2.61 4.69 -19.60
C HIS A 106 -2.70 4.13 -18.17
N PHE A 107 -1.57 4.06 -17.48
CA PHE A 107 -1.54 3.69 -16.07
C PHE A 107 -2.33 4.68 -15.21
N ALA A 108 -2.19 5.98 -15.43
CA ALA A 108 -2.92 6.97 -14.65
C ALA A 108 -4.45 6.86 -14.84
N GLU A 109 -4.91 6.43 -16.02
CA GLU A 109 -6.34 6.21 -16.30
C GLU A 109 -6.85 4.87 -15.73
N THR A 110 -6.08 3.80 -15.87
CA THR A 110 -6.57 2.42 -15.65
C THR A 110 -6.01 1.74 -14.40
N GLY A 111 -4.94 2.29 -13.82
CA GLY A 111 -4.16 1.69 -12.75
C GLY A 111 -3.32 0.48 -13.17
N ILE A 112 -3.12 0.26 -14.48
CA ILE A 112 -2.32 -0.83 -15.08
C ILE A 112 -1.51 -0.24 -16.24
N HIS A 113 -0.26 -0.65 -16.39
CA HIS A 113 0.56 -0.27 -17.53
C HIS A 113 0.26 -1.12 -18.77
N THR A 114 0.36 -0.53 -19.96
CA THR A 114 0.53 -1.32 -21.19
C THR A 114 2.00 -1.68 -21.40
N THR A 115 2.25 -2.79 -22.11
CA THR A 115 3.61 -3.15 -22.53
C THR A 115 4.25 -2.05 -23.39
N GLU A 116 3.47 -1.46 -24.31
CA GLU A 116 3.97 -0.38 -25.19
C GLU A 116 4.39 0.86 -24.41
N GLU A 117 3.61 1.26 -23.41
CA GLU A 117 3.94 2.38 -22.53
C GLU A 117 5.27 2.15 -21.80
N LEU A 118 5.45 0.97 -21.19
CA LEU A 118 6.69 0.65 -20.47
C LEU A 118 7.90 0.50 -21.40
N ALA A 119 7.75 -0.14 -22.56
CA ALA A 119 8.84 -0.30 -23.54
C ALA A 119 9.33 1.05 -24.09
N ASN A 120 8.41 2.01 -24.24
CA ASN A 120 8.71 3.33 -24.77
C ASN A 120 9.17 4.34 -23.70
N ALA A 121 8.92 4.09 -22.42
CA ALA A 121 9.36 4.97 -21.34
C ALA A 121 10.88 5.18 -21.37
N LYS A 122 11.31 6.44 -21.52
CA LYS A 122 12.73 6.84 -21.44
C LYS A 122 13.02 7.70 -20.22
N THR A 123 11.98 8.35 -19.71
CA THR A 123 12.01 9.16 -18.49
C THR A 123 10.89 8.74 -17.56
N ILE A 124 11.10 9.01 -16.27
CA ILE A 124 10.07 9.06 -15.24
C ILE A 124 10.39 10.33 -14.45
N THR A 125 9.41 11.22 -14.28
CA THR A 125 9.51 12.52 -13.60
C THR A 125 10.71 13.38 -14.04
N GLY A 126 11.03 13.30 -15.33
CA GLY A 126 12.15 14.03 -15.95
C GLY A 126 13.54 13.42 -15.72
N LEU A 127 13.67 12.32 -14.96
CA LEU A 127 14.91 11.55 -14.89
C LEU A 127 14.91 10.43 -15.91
N SER A 128 16.07 10.11 -16.48
CA SER A 128 16.16 8.96 -17.38
C SER A 128 16.02 7.64 -16.61
N VAL A 129 15.33 6.67 -17.21
CA VAL A 129 15.16 5.31 -16.67
C VAL A 129 16.52 4.68 -16.29
N ALA A 130 17.55 4.92 -17.10
CA ALA A 130 18.91 4.44 -16.83
C ALA A 130 19.51 5.07 -15.56
N LYS A 131 19.30 6.37 -15.35
CA LYS A 131 19.76 7.05 -14.13
C LYS A 131 19.01 6.51 -12.90
N ILE A 132 17.69 6.40 -12.97
CA ILE A 132 16.87 5.86 -11.88
C ILE A 132 17.34 4.45 -11.53
N THR A 133 17.61 3.60 -12.52
CA THR A 133 18.13 2.24 -12.30
C THR A 133 19.49 2.25 -11.58
N VAL A 134 20.42 3.12 -11.98
CA VAL A 134 21.72 3.22 -11.31
C VAL A 134 21.57 3.68 -9.86
N ASP A 135 20.73 4.69 -9.63
CA ASP A 135 20.46 5.24 -8.29
C ASP A 135 19.67 4.23 -7.41
N ALA A 136 18.85 3.39 -8.03
CA ALA A 136 18.05 2.37 -7.35
C ALA A 136 18.87 1.16 -6.88
N ARG A 137 20.07 0.94 -7.40
CA ARG A 137 20.90 -0.21 -6.98
C ARG A 137 21.50 -0.02 -5.59
N PRO A 138 21.97 -1.11 -4.94
CA PRO A 138 22.72 -1.03 -3.71
C PRO A 138 23.86 0.00 -3.81
N TRP A 139 24.00 0.82 -2.77
CA TRP A 139 24.98 1.92 -2.69
C TRP A 139 24.77 3.09 -3.66
N GLY A 140 23.65 3.12 -4.39
CA GLY A 140 23.18 4.29 -5.12
C GLY A 140 22.59 5.32 -4.15
N SER A 141 21.27 5.45 -4.15
CA SER A 141 20.51 6.32 -3.25
C SER A 141 20.20 5.69 -1.89
N SER A 142 20.39 4.39 -1.74
CA SER A 142 20.17 3.63 -0.50
C SER A 142 21.27 2.58 -0.31
N GLY A 143 21.61 2.27 0.95
CA GLY A 143 22.63 1.26 1.27
C GLY A 143 22.27 -0.13 0.75
N VAL A 144 21.00 -0.54 0.91
CA VAL A 144 20.49 -1.81 0.41
C VAL A 144 20.00 -1.75 -1.04
N GLY A 145 19.73 -0.54 -1.55
CA GLY A 145 19.09 -0.34 -2.86
C GLY A 145 17.56 -0.54 -2.83
N PHE A 146 16.91 -0.03 -3.86
CA PHE A 146 15.49 -0.21 -4.21
C PHE A 146 15.27 -1.33 -5.24
N VAL A 147 16.32 -1.82 -5.90
CA VAL A 147 16.29 -2.99 -6.80
C VAL A 147 17.55 -3.84 -6.56
N ALA A 148 17.53 -5.13 -6.91
CA ALA A 148 18.72 -5.96 -6.87
C ALA A 148 19.74 -5.58 -7.97
N ASP A 149 20.99 -6.04 -7.83
CA ASP A 149 22.11 -5.66 -8.72
C ASP A 149 21.87 -5.99 -10.20
N ASP A 150 21.16 -7.08 -10.47
CA ASP A 150 20.84 -7.61 -11.80
C ASP A 150 19.47 -7.14 -12.33
N GLU A 151 18.72 -6.39 -11.54
CA GLU A 151 17.42 -5.84 -11.93
C GLU A 151 17.55 -4.43 -12.53
N THR A 152 16.51 -4.00 -13.23
CA THR A 152 16.30 -2.62 -13.66
C THR A 152 14.98 -2.11 -13.10
N ILE A 153 14.78 -0.79 -13.10
CA ILE A 153 13.49 -0.23 -12.67
C ILE A 153 12.33 -0.72 -13.56
N MET A 154 12.58 -0.93 -14.85
CA MET A 154 11.55 -1.37 -15.80
C MET A 154 11.28 -2.86 -15.75
N SER A 155 12.28 -3.69 -15.46
CA SER A 155 12.04 -5.12 -15.30
C SER A 155 11.15 -5.41 -14.09
N VAL A 156 11.35 -4.66 -13.00
CA VAL A 156 10.51 -4.77 -11.80
C VAL A 156 9.09 -4.27 -12.06
N ILE A 157 8.92 -3.04 -12.57
CA ILE A 157 7.58 -2.49 -12.87
C ILE A 157 6.83 -3.40 -13.83
N TRP A 158 7.50 -3.92 -14.86
CA TRP A 158 6.86 -4.79 -15.83
C TRP A 158 6.41 -6.13 -15.23
N ALA A 159 7.29 -6.82 -14.50
CA ALA A 159 6.95 -8.10 -13.88
C ALA A 159 5.83 -7.98 -12.83
N ASP A 160 5.87 -6.92 -12.02
CA ASP A 160 4.83 -6.66 -11.02
C ASP A 160 3.51 -6.27 -11.70
N ASN A 161 3.52 -5.45 -12.77
CA ASN A 161 2.33 -5.12 -13.55
C ASN A 161 1.65 -6.38 -14.12
N GLN A 162 2.42 -7.33 -14.67
CA GLN A 162 1.90 -8.61 -15.14
C GLN A 162 1.27 -9.43 -14.00
N THR A 163 1.86 -9.39 -12.81
CA THR A 163 1.32 -10.10 -11.64
C THR A 163 0.01 -9.48 -11.17
N VAL A 164 -0.04 -8.15 -11.04
CA VAL A 164 -1.24 -7.42 -10.63
C VAL A 164 -2.38 -7.62 -11.63
N GLU A 165 -2.08 -7.62 -12.93
CA GLU A 165 -3.05 -7.92 -13.98
C GLU A 165 -3.60 -9.35 -13.86
N LYS A 166 -2.74 -10.36 -13.63
CA LYS A 166 -3.16 -11.76 -13.42
C LYS A 166 -4.00 -11.96 -12.16
N LEU A 167 -3.76 -11.16 -11.13
CA LEU A 167 -4.63 -11.11 -9.94
C LEU A 167 -6.00 -10.48 -10.28
N GLY A 168 -6.15 -9.80 -11.41
CA GLY A 168 -7.37 -9.08 -11.77
C GLY A 168 -7.60 -7.84 -10.90
N LEU A 169 -6.51 -7.23 -10.41
CA LEU A 169 -6.50 -6.02 -9.60
C LEU A 169 -5.92 -4.84 -10.40
N THR A 170 -5.69 -3.71 -9.74
CA THR A 170 -4.92 -2.55 -10.24
C THR A 170 -3.86 -2.17 -9.22
N HIS A 171 -2.84 -1.40 -9.62
CA HIS A 171 -1.85 -0.92 -8.66
C HIS A 171 -2.47 -0.05 -7.55
N PRO A 172 -3.46 0.83 -7.82
CA PRO A 172 -4.23 1.47 -6.77
C PRO A 172 -4.95 0.49 -5.81
N ASP A 173 -5.54 -0.60 -6.31
CA ASP A 173 -6.12 -1.63 -5.43
C ASP A 173 -5.08 -2.23 -4.47
N MET A 174 -3.83 -2.37 -4.92
CA MET A 174 -2.71 -2.86 -4.12
C MET A 174 -2.19 -1.82 -3.12
N ALA A 175 -2.13 -0.55 -3.51
CA ALA A 175 -1.68 0.54 -2.64
C ALA A 175 -2.70 0.90 -1.55
N ARG A 176 -4.01 0.80 -1.85
CA ARG A 176 -5.10 1.18 -0.95
C ARG A 176 -5.01 0.60 0.47
N PRO A 177 -4.82 -0.72 0.69
CA PRO A 177 -4.66 -1.24 2.05
C PRO A 177 -3.43 -0.69 2.79
N LEU A 178 -2.34 -0.41 2.07
CA LEU A 178 -1.13 0.19 2.64
C LEU A 178 -1.37 1.65 3.02
N PHE A 179 -2.05 2.43 2.17
CA PHE A 179 -2.51 3.77 2.51
C PHE A 179 -3.47 3.78 3.69
N HIS A 180 -4.37 2.80 3.79
CA HIS A 180 -5.27 2.72 4.93
C HIS A 180 -4.53 2.55 6.24
N PHE A 181 -3.58 1.61 6.25
CA PHE A 181 -2.70 1.40 7.39
C PHE A 181 -1.94 2.69 7.73
N TRP A 182 -1.30 3.31 6.74
CA TRP A 182 -0.56 4.56 6.90
C TRP A 182 -1.42 5.69 7.48
N ASN A 183 -2.62 5.88 6.96
CA ASN A 183 -3.55 6.90 7.43
C ASN A 183 -3.98 6.68 8.88
N ALA A 184 -4.14 5.42 9.31
CA ALA A 184 -4.41 5.11 10.71
C ALA A 184 -3.22 5.41 11.61
N MET A 185 -2.00 5.09 11.18
CA MET A 185 -0.78 5.40 11.95
C MET A 185 -0.60 6.91 12.10
N HIS A 186 -0.82 7.66 11.03
CA HIS A 186 -0.74 9.11 11.07
C HIS A 186 -1.77 9.72 12.05
N TYR A 187 -3.01 9.21 12.02
CA TYR A 187 -4.03 9.61 13.00
C TYR A 187 -3.59 9.30 14.44
N GLN A 188 -3.02 8.11 14.67
CA GLN A 188 -2.54 7.71 16.00
C GLN A 188 -1.43 8.62 16.51
N GLU A 189 -0.47 9.00 15.65
CA GLU A 189 0.61 9.93 16.01
C GLU A 189 0.08 11.29 16.41
N GLN A 190 -0.84 11.86 15.60
CA GLN A 190 -1.49 13.13 15.91
C GLN A 190 -2.25 13.07 17.24
N TYR A 191 -3.00 12.00 17.45
CA TYR A 191 -3.77 11.81 18.68
C TYR A 191 -2.86 11.66 19.93
N ASN A 192 -1.79 10.87 19.83
CA ASN A 192 -0.85 10.65 20.93
C ASN A 192 -0.09 11.91 21.34
N ALA A 193 0.17 12.82 20.39
CA ALA A 193 0.82 14.10 20.70
C ALA A 193 -0.04 15.01 21.60
N GLU A 194 -1.35 14.81 21.62
CA GLU A 194 -2.32 15.69 22.28
C GLU A 194 -2.88 15.13 23.60
N GLN A 195 -2.63 13.86 23.96
CA GLN A 195 -3.45 13.13 24.94
C GLN A 195 -2.65 12.42 26.06
N GLU A 196 -3.38 12.11 27.14
CA GLU A 196 -2.90 11.39 28.32
C GLU A 196 -2.64 9.89 28.02
N PRO A 197 -1.67 9.23 28.73
CA PRO A 197 -1.23 7.85 28.46
C PRO A 197 -2.30 6.76 28.47
N ASP A 198 -3.43 6.99 29.14
CA ASP A 198 -4.54 6.03 29.32
C ASP A 198 -5.56 6.02 28.17
N SER A 199 -5.21 6.60 27.02
CA SER A 199 -6.14 6.64 25.89
C SER A 199 -6.41 5.25 25.30
N CYS A 200 -7.65 5.04 24.85
CA CYS A 200 -8.04 3.79 24.22
C CYS A 200 -7.26 3.50 22.92
N LEU A 201 -6.54 4.46 22.35
CA LEU A 201 -6.01 4.43 20.98
C LEU A 201 -4.61 3.86 20.83
N GLN A 202 -4.10 3.12 21.82
CA GLN A 202 -2.92 2.27 21.58
C GLN A 202 -3.34 1.09 20.69
N LEU A 203 -3.08 1.18 19.39
CA LEU A 203 -3.45 0.16 18.40
C LEU A 203 -2.53 -1.06 18.51
N ALA A 204 -3.08 -2.27 18.36
CA ALA A 204 -2.33 -3.53 18.43
C ALA A 204 -2.44 -4.37 17.15
N SER A 205 -3.65 -4.44 16.57
CA SER A 205 -3.90 -5.12 15.29
C SER A 205 -5.08 -4.45 14.57
N PHE A 206 -5.28 -4.80 13.31
CA PHE A 206 -6.43 -4.35 12.52
C PHE A 206 -7.01 -5.46 11.69
N PHE A 207 -8.24 -5.26 11.19
CA PHE A 207 -8.94 -6.26 10.42
C PHE A 207 -9.09 -5.85 8.96
N TYR A 208 -8.76 -6.76 8.05
CA TYR A 208 -8.92 -6.56 6.61
C TYR A 208 -9.43 -7.85 5.96
N ASN A 209 -10.56 -7.79 5.26
CA ASN A 209 -11.26 -8.93 4.65
C ASN A 209 -11.36 -10.15 5.58
N GLY A 210 -11.69 -9.90 6.85
CA GLY A 210 -11.85 -10.92 7.88
C GLY A 210 -10.54 -11.45 8.49
N LYS A 211 -9.38 -11.04 7.98
CA LYS A 211 -8.05 -11.38 8.55
C LYS A 211 -7.69 -10.38 9.64
N GLU A 212 -7.09 -10.85 10.74
CA GLU A 212 -6.45 -10.00 11.74
C GLU A 212 -4.98 -9.83 11.34
N LEU A 213 -4.52 -8.59 11.21
CA LEU A 213 -3.16 -8.23 10.87
C LEU A 213 -2.53 -7.50 12.04
N GLU A 214 -1.37 -7.98 12.46
CA GLU A 214 -0.49 -7.30 13.41
C GLU A 214 0.50 -6.43 12.64
N PHE A 215 1.07 -5.45 13.34
CA PHE A 215 1.99 -4.52 12.71
C PHE A 215 2.97 -3.93 13.71
N LYS A 216 4.00 -3.32 13.16
CA LYS A 216 5.01 -2.56 13.89
C LYS A 216 5.52 -1.43 13.01
N VAL A 217 5.64 -0.23 13.58
CA VAL A 217 6.19 0.94 12.90
C VAL A 217 7.48 1.34 13.61
N GLN A 218 8.53 1.61 12.83
CA GLN A 218 9.82 2.05 13.36
C GLN A 218 10.32 3.26 12.59
N GLY A 219 10.61 4.34 13.31
CA GLY A 219 11.32 5.48 12.76
C GLY A 219 12.82 5.19 12.60
N SER A 220 13.43 5.77 11.58
CA SER A 220 14.86 5.77 11.34
C SER A 220 15.49 7.11 11.77
N ARG A 221 16.83 7.16 11.80
CA ARG A 221 17.57 8.41 12.03
C ARG A 221 17.87 9.07 10.69
N GLY A 222 16.97 9.92 10.21
CA GLY A 222 17.15 10.68 8.96
C GLY A 222 15.96 10.50 8.03
N TRP A 223 16.18 10.83 6.76
CA TRP A 223 15.20 10.59 5.70
C TRP A 223 15.88 9.99 4.47
N GLN A 224 15.11 9.22 3.71
CA GLN A 224 15.42 8.67 2.41
C GLN A 224 14.70 9.52 1.36
N GLU A 225 15.44 9.99 0.35
CA GLU A 225 14.83 10.69 -0.79
C GLU A 225 14.38 9.70 -1.86
N SER A 226 13.34 10.06 -2.60
CA SER A 226 12.86 9.23 -3.70
C SER A 226 13.85 9.16 -4.87
N ILE A 227 13.93 7.99 -5.49
CA ILE A 227 14.65 7.78 -6.75
C ILE A 227 13.92 8.35 -7.98
N PHE A 228 12.66 8.76 -7.81
CA PHE A 228 11.81 9.30 -8.89
C PHE A 228 11.73 10.83 -8.85
N ASN A 229 12.72 11.56 -8.33
CA ASN A 229 12.76 13.05 -8.39
C ASN A 229 11.40 13.73 -8.05
N ASP A 230 10.69 13.18 -7.07
CA ASP A 230 9.39 13.69 -6.64
C ASP A 230 9.48 14.21 -5.20
N GLU A 231 8.34 14.56 -4.61
CA GLU A 231 8.30 15.16 -3.28
C GLU A 231 8.43 14.14 -2.12
N ILE A 232 8.48 12.83 -2.41
CA ILE A 232 8.36 11.80 -1.38
C ILE A 232 9.68 11.67 -0.61
N LEU A 233 9.55 11.66 0.71
CA LEU A 233 10.63 11.39 1.66
C LEU A 233 10.20 10.25 2.59
N GLY A 234 11.08 9.30 2.89
CA GLY A 234 10.80 8.23 3.85
C GLY A 234 11.60 8.40 5.13
N THR A 235 10.99 8.25 6.29
CA THR A 235 11.67 8.35 7.59
C THR A 235 11.57 7.09 8.41
N GLY A 236 10.67 6.17 8.08
CA GLY A 236 10.51 4.92 8.79
C GLY A 236 10.27 3.73 7.88
N HIS A 237 10.21 2.58 8.54
CA HIS A 237 9.78 1.33 7.96
C HIS A 237 8.64 0.74 8.79
N LEU A 238 7.84 -0.07 8.13
CA LEU A 238 6.69 -0.74 8.69
C LEU A 238 6.80 -2.24 8.45
N GLU A 239 6.34 -3.00 9.43
CA GLU A 239 6.18 -4.44 9.37
C GLU A 239 4.68 -4.74 9.53
N ILE A 240 4.13 -5.60 8.67
CA ILE A 240 2.75 -6.08 8.75
C ILE A 240 2.77 -7.59 8.59
N TRP A 241 2.08 -8.32 9.47
CA TRP A 241 2.02 -9.77 9.39
C TRP A 241 0.68 -10.33 9.85
N ARG A 242 0.43 -11.58 9.50
CA ARG A 242 -0.67 -12.38 10.04
C ARG A 242 -0.27 -13.84 10.12
N GLU A 243 -1.02 -14.59 10.92
CA GLU A 243 -0.97 -16.04 10.85
C GLU A 243 -1.71 -16.56 9.61
N LEU A 244 -1.17 -17.63 9.02
CA LEU A 244 -1.86 -18.36 7.95
C LEU A 244 -2.96 -19.22 8.57
N THR A 245 -4.15 -19.19 7.97
CA THR A 245 -5.27 -20.04 8.36
C THR A 245 -4.95 -21.52 8.16
N ASP A 246 -5.67 -22.40 8.85
CA ASP A 246 -5.49 -23.85 8.71
C ASP A 246 -5.68 -24.31 7.26
N GLU A 247 -6.66 -23.74 6.54
CA GLU A 247 -6.90 -24.07 5.13
C GLU A 247 -5.74 -23.63 4.23
N GLU A 248 -5.17 -22.44 4.46
CA GLU A 248 -3.99 -21.96 3.73
C GLU A 248 -2.77 -22.85 4.02
N GLN A 249 -2.57 -23.26 5.28
CA GLN A 249 -1.48 -24.15 5.66
C GLN A 249 -1.63 -25.54 5.03
N GLU A 250 -2.83 -26.12 5.04
CA GLU A 250 -3.12 -27.40 4.40
C GLU A 250 -2.84 -27.33 2.89
N PHE A 251 -3.33 -26.28 2.22
CA PHE A 251 -3.05 -26.05 0.79
C PHE A 251 -1.55 -26.01 0.51
N LEU A 252 -0.78 -25.24 1.28
CA LEU A 252 0.67 -25.12 1.08
C LEU A 252 1.37 -26.46 1.31
N ASN A 253 1.04 -27.16 2.40
CA ASN A 253 1.64 -28.44 2.73
C ASN A 253 1.33 -29.51 1.68
N GLU A 254 0.16 -29.48 1.03
CA GLU A 254 -0.17 -30.40 -0.04
C GLU A 254 0.52 -30.04 -1.37
N LYS A 255 0.35 -28.79 -1.83
CA LYS A 255 0.81 -28.33 -3.15
C LYS A 255 2.33 -28.21 -3.24
N TYR A 256 2.96 -27.80 -2.15
CA TYR A 256 4.39 -27.53 -2.08
C TYR A 256 5.14 -28.57 -1.22
N LYS A 257 4.60 -29.79 -1.07
CA LYS A 257 5.23 -30.89 -0.31
C LYS A 257 6.63 -31.30 -0.80
N TYR A 258 7.01 -30.87 -2.00
CA TYR A 258 8.32 -31.13 -2.59
C TYR A 258 9.39 -30.16 -2.09
N LEU A 259 9.00 -29.02 -1.50
CA LEU A 259 9.92 -28.07 -0.89
C LEU A 259 10.56 -28.67 0.36
N SER A 260 11.82 -28.29 0.61
CA SER A 260 12.43 -28.56 1.91
C SER A 260 11.72 -27.78 3.03
N ALA A 261 11.96 -28.17 4.29
CA ALA A 261 11.40 -27.45 5.44
C ALA A 261 11.77 -25.96 5.43
N GLU A 262 12.98 -25.63 4.97
CA GLU A 262 13.51 -24.27 4.98
C GLU A 262 12.88 -23.44 3.86
N GLN A 263 12.68 -24.04 2.69
CA GLN A 263 11.97 -23.42 1.57
C GLN A 263 10.49 -23.20 1.89
N MET A 264 9.84 -24.18 2.53
CA MET A 264 8.46 -24.04 3.00
C MET A 264 8.34 -22.94 4.06
N LYS A 265 9.29 -22.85 4.99
CA LYS A 265 9.35 -21.77 5.99
C LYS A 265 9.48 -20.40 5.32
N GLN A 266 10.35 -20.30 4.32
CA GLN A 266 10.51 -19.06 3.53
C GLN A 266 9.21 -18.71 2.80
N LEU A 267 8.61 -19.65 2.05
CA LEU A 267 7.34 -19.43 1.34
C LEU A 267 6.24 -18.93 2.29
N LYS A 268 6.09 -19.56 3.46
CA LYS A 268 5.10 -19.14 4.46
C LYS A 268 5.38 -17.71 4.94
N LYS A 269 6.65 -17.38 5.20
CA LYS A 269 7.05 -16.03 5.60
C LYS A 269 6.71 -15.00 4.51
N GLU A 270 7.12 -15.24 3.26
CA GLU A 270 6.83 -14.29 2.17
C GLU A 270 5.34 -14.07 1.97
N LEU A 271 4.49 -15.09 2.18
CA LEU A 271 3.03 -14.95 2.09
C LEU A 271 2.39 -14.20 3.26
N SER A 272 3.05 -14.15 4.42
CA SER A 272 2.40 -13.79 5.69
C SER A 272 3.10 -12.66 6.44
N TYR A 273 4.15 -12.08 5.86
CA TYR A 273 4.95 -11.03 6.46
C TYR A 273 5.42 -10.04 5.39
N LEU A 274 5.27 -8.75 5.67
CA LEU A 274 5.74 -7.64 4.87
C LEU A 274 6.65 -6.76 5.71
N HIS A 275 7.78 -6.33 5.15
CA HIS A 275 8.65 -5.30 5.71
C HIS A 275 8.99 -4.31 4.60
N THR A 276 8.70 -3.02 4.80
CA THR A 276 8.85 -2.01 3.74
C THR A 276 9.07 -0.62 4.31
N GLY A 277 9.66 0.27 3.51
CA GLY A 277 9.61 1.71 3.76
C GLY A 277 8.22 2.30 3.50
N GLU A 278 7.89 3.39 4.17
CA GLU A 278 6.62 4.12 3.99
C GLU A 278 6.47 4.78 2.61
N MET A 279 7.55 4.87 1.82
CA MET A 279 7.52 5.47 0.48
C MET A 279 6.88 4.55 -0.55
N VAL A 280 6.96 3.23 -0.35
CA VAL A 280 6.62 2.24 -1.39
C VAL A 280 5.13 2.28 -1.74
N LEU A 281 4.25 2.56 -0.78
CA LEU A 281 2.82 2.75 -1.03
C LEU A 281 2.53 3.89 -2.04
N PHE A 282 3.34 4.94 -2.06
CA PHE A 282 3.25 5.98 -3.08
C PHE A 282 3.83 5.52 -4.42
N TYR A 283 4.93 4.77 -4.41
CA TYR A 283 5.53 4.24 -5.65
C TYR A 283 4.61 3.27 -6.38
N ILE A 284 3.92 2.41 -5.63
CA ILE A 284 2.91 1.51 -6.18
C ILE A 284 1.81 2.31 -6.87
N ASN A 285 1.26 3.31 -6.18
CA ASN A 285 0.17 4.11 -6.72
C ASN A 285 0.59 5.03 -7.88
N ARG A 286 1.82 5.55 -7.85
CA ARG A 286 2.31 6.52 -8.84
C ARG A 286 2.89 5.89 -10.09
N TYR A 287 3.58 4.77 -9.94
CA TYR A 287 4.47 4.20 -10.96
C TYR A 287 4.33 2.68 -11.10
N GLY A 288 3.48 2.01 -10.32
CA GLY A 288 3.37 0.55 -10.33
C GLY A 288 4.61 -0.18 -9.80
N PHE A 289 5.45 0.50 -8.99
CA PHE A 289 6.74 -0.02 -8.52
C PHE A 289 6.70 -0.49 -7.05
N TYR A 290 7.22 -1.68 -6.77
CA TYR A 290 7.14 -2.36 -5.46
C TYR A 290 8.49 -2.61 -4.77
N GLU A 291 9.55 -1.97 -5.26
CA GLU A 291 10.94 -2.35 -5.00
C GLU A 291 11.30 -3.75 -5.55
N GLY A 292 12.54 -3.91 -5.99
CA GLY A 292 13.08 -5.18 -6.48
C GLY A 292 13.39 -6.16 -5.35
N HIS A 293 14.12 -7.23 -5.64
CA HIS A 293 14.37 -8.32 -4.69
C HIS A 293 15.40 -7.92 -3.61
N ASN A 294 14.94 -7.13 -2.64
CA ASN A 294 15.68 -6.66 -1.45
C ASN A 294 14.86 -6.94 -0.17
N GLU A 295 15.33 -6.44 0.99
CA GLU A 295 14.65 -6.65 2.29
C GLU A 295 13.41 -5.77 2.55
N TYR A 296 13.14 -4.80 1.65
CA TYR A 296 12.02 -3.85 1.71
C TYR A 296 10.96 -4.09 0.62
N ARG A 297 11.12 -5.15 -0.19
CA ARG A 297 10.19 -5.50 -1.28
C ARG A 297 8.77 -5.63 -0.78
N VAL A 298 7.84 -4.98 -1.47
CA VAL A 298 6.40 -5.11 -1.25
C VAL A 298 5.80 -6.01 -2.31
N ASP A 299 6.00 -7.31 -2.19
CA ASP A 299 5.55 -8.19 -3.27
C ASP A 299 4.00 -8.15 -3.48
N PRO A 300 3.49 -8.00 -4.73
CA PRO A 300 2.05 -8.00 -5.01
C PRO A 300 1.30 -9.22 -4.47
N VAL A 301 1.90 -10.42 -4.52
CA VAL A 301 1.30 -11.63 -3.98
C VAL A 301 1.23 -11.56 -2.46
N THR A 302 2.26 -11.03 -1.80
CA THR A 302 2.29 -10.82 -0.34
C THR A 302 1.19 -9.85 0.09
N VAL A 303 1.04 -8.70 -0.58
CA VAL A 303 -0.03 -7.73 -0.28
C VAL A 303 -1.40 -8.39 -0.45
N ALA A 304 -1.64 -9.07 -1.57
CA ALA A 304 -2.93 -9.72 -1.82
C ALA A 304 -3.24 -10.83 -0.78
N SER A 305 -2.23 -11.55 -0.31
CA SER A 305 -2.33 -12.55 0.76
C SER A 305 -2.63 -11.93 2.13
N LEU A 306 -1.84 -10.94 2.55
CA LEU A 306 -1.95 -10.30 3.87
C LEU A 306 -3.34 -9.70 4.07
N PHE A 307 -3.77 -8.89 3.11
CA PHE A 307 -5.03 -8.17 3.17
C PHE A 307 -6.23 -8.97 2.66
N GLY A 308 -6.05 -10.27 2.39
CA GLY A 308 -7.15 -11.16 1.95
C GLY A 308 -7.85 -10.66 0.67
N LEU A 309 -7.11 -10.03 -0.24
CA LEU A 309 -7.65 -9.58 -1.54
C LEU A 309 -7.89 -10.77 -2.47
N LYS A 310 -7.16 -11.86 -2.26
CA LYS A 310 -7.23 -13.11 -3.02
C LYS A 310 -7.05 -14.32 -2.11
N SER A 311 -7.68 -15.43 -2.48
CA SER A 311 -7.45 -16.73 -1.84
C SER A 311 -6.08 -17.29 -2.23
N ILE A 312 -5.52 -18.17 -1.39
CA ILE A 312 -4.22 -18.81 -1.67
C ILE A 312 -4.19 -19.57 -3.00
N ASN A 313 -5.33 -20.12 -3.44
CA ASN A 313 -5.43 -20.79 -4.73
C ASN A 313 -5.35 -19.80 -5.91
N GLU A 314 -6.00 -18.64 -5.81
CA GLU A 314 -5.87 -17.58 -6.81
C GLU A 314 -4.44 -17.04 -6.88
N LEU A 315 -3.77 -16.86 -5.72
CA LEU A 315 -2.37 -16.45 -5.65
C LEU A 315 -1.44 -17.47 -6.32
N HIS A 316 -1.65 -18.76 -6.05
CA HIS A 316 -0.91 -19.82 -6.74
C HIS A 316 -1.11 -19.76 -8.26
N GLN A 317 -2.32 -19.50 -8.73
CA GLN A 317 -2.61 -19.40 -10.16
C GLN A 317 -1.96 -18.16 -10.80
N SER A 318 -1.97 -17.00 -10.14
CA SER A 318 -1.32 -15.79 -10.65
C SER A 318 0.21 -15.95 -10.74
N ALA A 319 0.81 -16.74 -9.84
CA ALA A 319 2.21 -17.13 -9.87
C ALA A 319 2.51 -18.31 -10.80
N ASN A 320 1.66 -18.56 -11.82
CA ASN A 320 1.77 -19.67 -12.77
C ASN A 320 1.91 -21.06 -12.12
N GLY A 321 1.39 -21.25 -10.91
CA GLY A 321 1.46 -22.49 -10.17
C GLY A 321 2.74 -22.67 -9.33
N ASP A 322 3.59 -21.66 -9.19
CA ASP A 322 4.83 -21.75 -8.40
C ASP A 322 5.08 -20.48 -7.56
N LEU A 323 4.43 -20.38 -6.40
CA LEU A 323 4.64 -19.26 -5.47
C LEU A 323 6.07 -19.18 -4.97
N TYR A 324 6.72 -20.32 -4.72
CA TYR A 324 8.09 -20.31 -4.19
C TYR A 324 9.06 -19.80 -5.25
N GLY A 325 8.98 -20.31 -6.48
CA GLY A 325 9.76 -19.81 -7.61
C GLY A 325 9.53 -18.32 -7.86
N TYR A 326 8.29 -17.86 -7.76
CA TYR A 326 7.93 -16.46 -7.91
C TYR A 326 8.65 -15.54 -6.91
N PHE A 327 8.67 -15.89 -5.61
CA PHE A 327 9.31 -15.04 -4.58
C PHE A 327 10.85 -15.00 -4.63
N ILE A 328 11.49 -15.99 -5.27
CA ILE A 328 12.96 -16.08 -5.29
C ILE A 328 13.57 -15.65 -6.62
N ALA A 329 12.77 -15.51 -7.68
CA ALA A 329 13.25 -15.23 -9.02
C ALA A 329 13.34 -13.72 -9.25
N HIS A 330 14.56 -13.22 -9.40
CA HIS A 330 14.79 -11.81 -9.74
C HIS A 330 14.19 -11.44 -11.10
N PHE A 331 13.69 -10.20 -11.20
CA PHE A 331 13.08 -9.70 -12.42
C PHE A 331 14.14 -9.07 -13.32
N THR A 332 14.66 -9.84 -14.27
CA THR A 332 15.77 -9.42 -15.13
C THR A 332 15.37 -9.09 -16.57
N GLU A 333 14.14 -9.44 -16.96
CA GLU A 333 13.58 -9.19 -18.28
C GLU A 333 12.94 -7.79 -18.34
N ASN A 334 13.27 -7.01 -19.37
CA ASN A 334 12.67 -5.69 -19.60
C ASN A 334 11.50 -5.82 -20.59
N PRO A 335 10.52 -4.89 -20.59
CA PRO A 335 9.48 -4.84 -21.59
C PRO A 335 10.10 -4.63 -22.99
N GLU A 336 9.74 -5.49 -23.95
CA GLU A 336 10.18 -5.43 -25.36
C GLU A 336 9.25 -4.62 -26.26
#